data_AF-A0A2E9U3P0-F1
#
_entry.id   AF-A0A2E9U3P0-F1
#
_cell.length_a   1.000
_cell.length_b   1.000
_cell.length_c   1.000
_cell.angle_alpha   90.00
_cell.angle_beta   90.00
_cell.angle_gamma   90.00
#
_symmetry.space_group_name_H-M   'P 1'
#
loop_
_entity.id
_entity.type
_entity.pdbx_description
1 polymer ?
#
loop_
_entity_poly.entity_id
_entity_poly.type
_entity_poly.pdbx_seq_one_letter_code
_entity_poly.pdbx_strand_id
1 'polypeptide(L)' 'MHTLGDAHIYHNHFSQVKEQLSREPLPLPQLKLNPDIKNIDDFKIEDIELVNYEHHPAIKAPMAI' A
#
# COMPACT_ATOMS: atom_id res chain seq x y z
N MET A 1 13.68 2.42 6.81
CA MET A 1 14.28 1.07 6.79
C MET A 1 13.28 0.13 7.45
N HIS A 2 12.81 -0.90 6.75
CA HIS A 2 11.93 -1.93 7.31
C HIS A 2 12.76 -3.17 7.67
N THR A 3 12.52 -3.74 8.86
CA THR A 3 13.16 -4.97 9.35
C THR A 3 12.07 -5.97 9.75
N LEU A 4 12.21 -7.23 9.36
CA LEU A 4 11.22 -8.28 9.62
C LEU A 4 11.82 -9.34 10.56
N GLY A 5 11.00 -9.80 11.53
CA GLY A 5 11.32 -10.94 12.39
C GLY A 5 10.81 -12.23 11.77
N ASP A 6 9.54 -12.55 12.00
CA ASP A 6 8.83 -13.61 11.29
C ASP A 6 8.07 -13.02 10.10
N ALA A 7 8.53 -13.39 8.89
CA ALA A 7 7.88 -13.04 7.63
C ALA A 7 7.31 -14.30 6.99
N HIS A 8 5.99 -14.36 6.81
CA HIS A 8 5.30 -15.53 6.31
C HIS A 8 4.16 -15.16 5.35
N ILE A 9 3.70 -16.16 4.60
CA ILE A 9 2.55 -16.08 3.72
C ILE A 9 1.53 -17.12 4.19
N TYR A 10 0.28 -16.70 4.43
CA TYR A 10 -0.78 -17.65 4.76
C TYR A 10 -1.09 -18.55 3.57
N HIS A 11 -1.36 -19.83 3.85
CA HIS A 11 -1.60 -20.82 2.81
C HIS A 11 -2.76 -20.45 1.87
N ASN A 12 -3.82 -19.84 2.41
CA ASN A 12 -4.98 -19.35 1.64
C ASN A 12 -4.69 -18.09 0.81
N HIS A 13 -3.45 -17.58 0.79
CA HIS A 13 -3.01 -16.43 -0.03
C HIS A 13 -2.07 -16.83 -1.18
N PHE A 14 -1.71 -18.11 -1.31
CA PHE A 14 -0.70 -18.53 -2.31
C PHE A 14 -1.09 -18.20 -3.75
N SER A 15 -2.37 -18.34 -4.12
CA SER A 15 -2.85 -17.96 -5.45
C SER A 15 -2.72 -16.46 -5.71
N GLN A 16 -3.09 -15.63 -4.73
CA GLN A 16 -3.07 -14.17 -4.81
C GLN A 16 -1.65 -13.65 -4.92
N VAL A 17 -0.72 -14.20 -4.13
CA VAL A 17 0.70 -13.84 -4.20
C VAL A 17 1.29 -14.20 -5.56
N LYS A 18 0.98 -15.39 -6.10
CA LYS A 18 1.45 -15.79 -7.44
C LYS A 18 0.93 -14.86 -8.53
N GLU A 19 -0.34 -14.46 -8.47
CA GLU A 19 -0.91 -13.48 -9.39
C GLU A 19 -0.24 -12.11 -9.25
N GLN A 20 0.02 -11.66 -8.02
CA GLN A 20 0.70 -10.38 -7.80
C GLN A 20 2.13 -10.39 -8.34
N LEU A 21 2.86 -11.48 -8.15
CA LEU A 21 4.25 -11.65 -8.62
C LEU A 21 4.35 -11.76 -10.16
N SER A 22 3.26 -12.06 -10.87
CA SER A 22 3.26 -12.08 -12.34
C SER A 22 3.01 -10.72 -12.98
N ARG A 23 2.81 -9.66 -12.21
CA ARG A 23 2.52 -8.30 -12.70
C ARG A 23 3.80 -7.48 -12.81
N GLU A 24 3.96 -6.76 -13.92
CA GLU A 24 5.03 -5.77 -14.06
C GLU A 24 4.77 -4.56 -13.14
N PRO A 25 5.76 -4.11 -12.36
CA PRO A 25 5.63 -2.91 -11.53
C PRO A 25 5.34 -1.65 -12.37
N LEU A 26 4.45 -0.80 -11.86
CA LEU A 26 4.17 0.52 -12.41
C LEU A 26 5.00 1.60 -11.68
N PRO A 27 5.14 2.81 -12.26
CA PRO A 27 5.80 3.91 -11.57
C PRO A 27 5.20 4.17 -10.18
N LEU A 28 6.06 4.54 -9.23
CA LEU A 28 5.61 4.86 -7.88
C LEU A 28 4.82 6.19 -7.87
N PRO A 29 3.77 6.30 -7.04
CA PRO A 29 3.07 7.57 -6.86
C PRO A 29 3.90 8.56 -6.05
N GLN A 30 3.40 9.80 -5.97
CA GLN A 30 3.89 10.81 -5.04
C GLN A 30 2.85 11.04 -3.95
N LEU A 31 3.28 11.09 -2.69
CA LEU A 31 2.46 11.53 -1.58
C LEU A 31 2.76 13.00 -1.30
N LYS A 32 1.75 13.86 -1.35
CA LYS A 32 1.84 15.26 -0.96
C LYS A 32 1.05 15.48 0.31
N LEU A 33 1.63 16.26 1.22
CA LEU A 33 1.01 16.70 2.45
C LEU A 33 0.79 18.21 2.39
N ASN A 34 -0.33 18.68 2.93
CA ASN A 34 -0.60 20.10 3.05
C ASN A 34 0.54 20.79 3.84
N PRO A 35 1.30 21.72 3.22
CA PRO A 35 2.44 22.34 3.88
C PRO A 35 2.03 23.33 4.97
N ASP A 36 0.77 23.76 5.02
CA ASP A 36 0.29 24.74 6.00
C ASP A 36 0.02 24.11 7.37
N ILE A 37 -0.14 22.79 7.44
CA ILE A 37 -0.34 22.06 8.70
C ILE A 37 0.98 21.92 9.44
N LYS A 38 1.04 22.45 10.67
CA LYS A 38 2.27 22.51 11.47
C LYS A 38 2.25 21.62 12.72
N ASN A 39 1.08 21.15 13.16
CA ASN A 39 0.97 20.19 14.25
C ASN A 39 0.49 18.84 13.71
N ILE A 40 0.99 17.77 14.32
CA ILE A 40 0.70 16.41 13.86
C ILE A 40 -0.78 16.03 14.02
N ASP A 41 -1.44 16.54 15.05
CA ASP A 41 -2.83 16.22 15.38
C ASP A 41 -3.85 17.01 14.51
N ASP A 42 -3.38 17.98 13.72
CA ASP A 42 -4.24 18.85 12.90
C ASP A 42 -4.51 18.26 11.51
N PHE A 43 -3.77 17.22 11.08
CA PHE A 43 -3.93 16.61 9.77
C PHE A 43 -5.28 15.90 9.62
N LYS A 44 -5.92 16.10 8.46
CA LYS A 44 -7.14 15.39 8.06
C LYS A 44 -6.93 14.64 6.76
N ILE A 45 -7.96 13.88 6.36
CA ILE A 45 -7.91 13.12 5.10
C ILE A 45 -7.77 14.04 3.89
N GLU A 46 -8.32 15.25 3.95
CA GLU A 46 -8.25 16.22 2.85
C GLU A 46 -6.86 16.84 2.67
N ASP A 47 -5.97 16.73 3.67
CA ASP A 47 -4.61 17.26 3.64
C ASP A 47 -3.60 16.32 2.99
N ILE A 48 -4.04 15.13 2.56
CA ILE A 48 -3.21 14.07 2.00
C ILE A 48 -3.64 13.82 0.56
N GLU A 49 -2.74 14.10 -0.37
CA GLU A 49 -2.97 13.88 -1.80
C GLU A 49 -2.03 12.80 -2.32
N LEU A 50 -2.61 11.81 -3.02
CA LEU A 50 -1.85 10.79 -3.73
C LEU A 50 -1.88 11.11 -5.24
N VAL A 51 -0.73 11.51 -5.77
CA VAL A 51 -0.57 11.99 -7.15
C VAL A 51 0.05 10.92 -8.02
N ASN A 52 -0.47 10.75 -9.24
CA ASN A 52 -0.01 9.78 -10.24
C ASN A 52 -0.03 8.33 -9.72
N TYR A 53 -1.09 7.95 -9.00
CA TYR A 53 -1.26 6.55 -8.58
C TYR A 53 -1.82 5.70 -9.71
N GLU A 54 -0.93 4.99 -10.38
CA GLU A 54 -1.26 3.95 -11.35
C GLU A 54 -1.17 2.59 -10.67
N HIS A 55 -2.21 1.76 -10.83
CA HIS A 55 -2.27 0.47 -10.16
C HIS A 55 -2.95 -0.60 -11.01
N HIS A 56 -2.57 -1.85 -10.76
CA HIS A 56 -3.28 -3.02 -11.28
C HIS A 56 -4.61 -3.23 -10.54
N PRO A 57 -5.54 -4.04 -11.08
CA PRO A 57 -6.79 -4.37 -10.39
C PRO A 57 -6.56 -5.00 -9.00
N ALA A 58 -7.45 -4.69 -8.05
CA ALA A 58 -7.36 -5.21 -6.69
C ALA A 58 -7.44 -6.76 -6.65
N ILE A 59 -6.60 -7.39 -5.84
CA ILE A 59 -6.63 -8.84 -5.56
C ILE A 59 -7.26 -9.05 -4.19
N LYS A 60 -8.34 -9.83 -4.11
CA LYS A 60 -8.99 -10.15 -2.82
C LYS A 60 -8.28 -11.33 -2.14
N ALA A 61 -7.82 -11.12 -0.91
CA ALA A 61 -7.23 -12.15 -0.04
C ALA A 61 -7.98 -12.18 1.31
N PRO A 62 -8.49 -13.34 1.77
CA PRO A 62 -9.25 -13.43 3.01
C PRO A 62 -8.34 -13.37 4.25
N MET A 63 -8.72 -12.65 5.31
CA MET A 63 -7.97 -12.73 6.57
C MET A 63 -8.04 -14.15 7.15
N ALA A 64 -6.92 -14.66 7.66
CA ALA A 64 -6.93 -15.87 8.48
C ALA A 64 -7.56 -15.54 9.84
N ILE A 65 -8.29 -16.50 10.39
CA ILE A 65 -8.91 -16.45 11.73
C ILE A 65 -7.99 -17.17 12.71
#